data_AF-A0ABD6VK27-F1
#
_entry.id   AF-A0ABD6VK27-F1
#
_cell.length_a   1.000
_cell.length_b   1.000
_cell.length_c   1.000
_cell.angle_alpha   90.00
_cell.angle_beta   90.00
_cell.angle_gamma   90.00
#
_symmetry.space_group_name_H-M   'P 1'
#
loop_
_entity.id
_entity.type
_entity.pdbx_description
1 polymer ?
#
loop_
_entity_poly.entity_id
_entity_poly.type
_entity_poly.pdbx_seq_one_letter_code
_entity_poly.pdbx_strand_id
1 'polypeptide(L)'
;MITTRLYDRFRHWLRRGFTALFRQDPGYPPPFIAYLLPDDPQWDEEGLLPVDDVFNPLPIQIPAWDYYNEPRYDVILTVYWDNTTLVYQKTWPGEDFPSLPLEDLLFDLPEYHLTAGIHSIRYEVTEYSGNSDWSVPQTVTIDLTAPMLAANQGQLRFDTSKITSGYLASHDDRVTATIESYRGGAPGDAATWYWSRDPFAFSDDDIVSTRSLAAPEIGNSVTLVFNGDMVRARGDGVRYAFYRLTDRAGNASSYSLAFRLDVAAQPVPRVLPPPRIEGASGSASYSTLNPLSAINGAILTIPAQADIRPGDVIAVQWAEPGSTGAYRTDQPEAANPLEFRIPASRIPQHFGKTIPVYYEVTEPSAVELHVSSRHNLTVSRVSGFPVVQCDKVSGGRLPLSSIADGGRAVFTLNSWLFMATDQFVNLEVRGVNNASQLVVVPVLSEYPVPSTGATISAGHISKADLQRFKVGTQLEIRVRVSFDQKLSWQSFPSLAPTLYG
;
A
#
# COMPACT_ATOMS: atom_id res chain seq x y z
N MET A 1 13.13 35.37 31.13
CA MET A 1 11.71 35.23 31.54
C MET A 1 11.00 34.00 30.94
N ILE A 2 11.70 33.10 30.22
CA ILE A 2 11.15 31.80 29.75
C ILE A 2 11.56 30.64 30.70
N THR A 3 12.60 30.83 31.51
CA THR A 3 13.20 29.85 32.43
C THR A 3 12.29 29.43 33.60
N THR A 4 11.37 30.29 34.06
CA THR A 4 10.49 29.96 35.21
C THR A 4 9.39 28.94 34.88
N ARG A 5 8.89 28.90 33.62
CA ARG A 5 7.81 27.98 33.21
C ARG A 5 8.27 26.53 32.98
N LEU A 6 9.54 26.32 32.63
CA LEU A 6 10.16 25.00 32.54
C LEU A 6 10.49 24.44 33.93
N TYR A 7 10.99 25.30 34.82
CA TYR A 7 11.24 25.00 36.23
C TYR A 7 9.96 24.59 37.00
N ASP A 8 8.83 25.25 36.72
CA ASP A 8 7.54 24.87 37.30
C ASP A 8 6.98 23.54 36.77
N ARG A 9 7.22 23.20 35.49
CA ARG A 9 6.85 21.89 34.92
C ARG A 9 7.70 20.76 35.51
N PHE A 10 8.98 21.01 35.72
CA PHE A 10 9.90 20.10 36.41
C PHE A 10 9.44 19.84 37.85
N ARG A 11 9.11 20.91 38.61
CA ARG A 11 8.52 20.81 39.96
C ARG A 11 7.17 20.09 40.01
N HIS A 12 6.33 20.21 38.97
CA HIS A 12 5.00 19.57 38.94
C HIS A 12 5.06 18.08 38.60
N TRP A 13 5.97 17.65 37.72
CA TRP A 13 6.15 16.25 37.37
C TRP A 13 6.65 15.42 38.58
N LEU A 14 7.53 16.03 39.40
CA LEU A 14 8.13 15.40 40.59
C LEU A 14 7.19 15.21 41.79
N ARG A 15 6.00 15.84 41.83
CA ARG A 15 5.01 15.61 42.91
C ARG A 15 4.20 14.33 42.71
N ARG A 16 4.34 13.62 41.58
CA ARG A 16 3.66 12.35 41.33
C ARG A 16 4.65 11.21 41.21
N GLY A 17 5.08 10.75 42.39
CA GLY A 17 5.42 9.37 42.67
C GLY A 17 6.90 9.04 42.58
N PHE A 18 7.51 8.76 43.74
CA PHE A 18 8.16 7.47 43.99
C PHE A 18 8.05 7.16 45.49
N THR A 19 7.30 6.11 45.81
CA THR A 19 7.32 5.46 47.13
C THR A 19 7.90 4.08 46.89
N ALA A 20 8.98 3.77 47.63
CA ALA A 20 9.63 2.47 47.81
C ALA A 20 10.42 1.87 46.63
N LEU A 21 11.74 1.67 46.85
CA LEU A 21 12.37 0.35 47.03
C LEU A 21 13.88 0.54 47.29
N PHE A 22 14.25 0.69 48.56
CA PHE A 22 15.64 0.59 49.00
C PHE A 22 16.10 -0.86 48.86
N ARG A 23 17.04 -1.10 47.94
CA ARG A 23 17.82 -2.33 47.87
C ARG A 23 19.29 -1.93 47.99
N GLN A 24 19.97 -2.60 48.92
CA GLN A 24 21.36 -2.37 49.34
C GLN A 24 22.32 -2.21 48.16
N ASP A 25 22.78 -0.98 47.93
CA ASP A 25 24.05 -0.62 47.29
C ASP A 25 24.74 0.36 48.26
N PRO A 26 26.08 0.35 48.42
CA PRO A 26 26.76 1.03 49.53
C PRO A 26 26.98 2.52 49.25
N GLY A 27 25.93 3.25 48.87
CA GLY A 27 25.96 4.69 48.65
C GLY A 27 24.58 5.29 48.35
N TYR A 28 24.48 6.61 48.43
CA TYR A 28 23.25 7.36 48.11
C TYR A 28 22.86 7.21 46.61
N PRO A 29 21.57 7.35 46.23
CA PRO A 29 21.16 7.30 44.82
C PRO A 29 21.80 8.43 43.99
N PRO A 30 21.98 8.24 42.67
CA PRO A 30 22.63 9.23 41.82
C PRO A 30 21.82 10.54 41.73
N PRO A 31 22.49 11.68 41.51
CA PRO A 31 21.80 12.93 41.25
C PRO A 31 20.96 12.82 39.97
N PHE A 32 19.77 13.42 39.99
CA PHE A 32 18.93 13.54 38.81
C PHE A 32 19.35 14.77 38.00
N ILE A 33 19.51 14.60 36.69
CA ILE A 33 19.96 15.64 35.76
C ILE A 33 18.88 15.84 34.71
N ALA A 34 18.47 17.09 34.51
CA ALA A 34 17.45 17.40 33.53
C ALA A 34 17.94 17.16 32.09
N TYR A 35 16.99 16.87 31.19
CA TYR A 35 17.18 16.82 29.73
C TYR A 35 18.03 15.68 29.16
N LEU A 36 18.67 14.85 29.99
CA LEU A 36 19.36 13.65 29.50
C LEU A 36 18.40 12.78 28.69
N LEU A 37 18.87 12.33 27.52
CA LEU A 37 18.14 11.37 26.71
C LEU A 37 18.05 10.03 27.44
N PRO A 38 16.97 9.25 27.24
CA PRO A 38 16.87 7.92 27.80
C PRO A 38 17.99 7.00 27.27
N ASP A 39 18.62 6.29 28.20
CA ASP A 39 19.58 5.24 27.88
C ASP A 39 18.86 4.02 27.30
N ASP A 40 19.43 3.42 26.25
CA ASP A 40 18.90 2.21 25.61
C ASP A 40 20.07 1.35 25.10
N PRO A 41 20.10 0.04 25.38
CA PRO A 41 21.18 -0.86 24.96
C PRO A 41 21.47 -0.92 23.46
N GLN A 42 20.57 -0.41 22.61
CA GLN A 42 20.80 -0.32 21.17
C GLN A 42 21.78 0.81 20.78
N TRP A 43 22.09 1.71 21.72
CA TRP A 43 23.04 2.81 21.56
C TRP A 43 24.30 2.58 22.41
N ASP A 44 25.40 3.21 22.02
CA ASP A 44 26.70 3.14 22.70
C ASP A 44 26.95 4.29 23.69
N GLU A 45 25.99 5.22 23.80
CA GLU A 45 26.07 6.40 24.65
C GLU A 45 25.02 6.37 25.76
N GLU A 46 25.49 6.64 26.99
CA GLU A 46 24.67 6.79 28.20
C GLU A 46 24.75 8.22 28.74
N GLY A 47 23.67 8.69 29.37
CA GLY A 47 23.58 10.01 29.97
C GLY A 47 23.80 11.15 28.97
N LEU A 48 23.36 10.96 27.71
CA LEU A 48 23.60 11.92 26.63
C LEU A 48 22.76 13.19 26.83
N LEU A 49 23.41 14.35 26.86
CA LEU A 49 22.76 15.66 26.92
C LEU A 49 22.56 16.21 25.50
N PRO A 50 21.34 16.62 25.09
CA PRO A 50 21.12 17.27 23.80
C PRO A 50 21.93 18.57 23.67
N VAL A 51 22.48 18.82 22.47
CA VAL A 51 23.35 19.98 22.20
C VAL A 51 22.68 21.32 22.50
N ASP A 52 21.37 21.43 22.26
CA ASP A 52 20.60 22.66 22.52
C ASP A 52 20.55 23.00 24.03
N ASP A 53 20.75 22.01 24.90
CA ASP A 53 20.75 22.18 26.35
C ASP A 53 22.15 22.49 26.92
N VAL A 54 23.23 22.23 26.17
CA VAL A 54 24.63 22.44 26.61
C VAL A 54 24.96 23.92 26.83
N PHE A 55 24.23 24.84 26.19
CA PHE A 55 24.46 26.29 26.31
C PHE A 55 23.62 26.97 27.39
N ASN A 56 22.92 26.18 28.22
CA ASN A 56 22.10 26.68 29.32
C ASN A 56 22.61 26.13 30.66
N PRO A 57 22.41 26.85 31.78
CA PRO A 57 22.63 26.27 33.10
C PRO A 57 21.82 24.99 33.26
N LEU A 58 22.49 23.89 33.63
CA LEU A 58 21.93 22.55 33.68
C LEU A 58 21.28 22.31 35.06
N PRO A 59 19.95 22.13 35.13
CA PRO A 59 19.28 21.89 36.40
C PRO A 59 19.62 20.50 36.96
N ILE A 60 20.04 20.47 38.22
CA ILE A 60 20.43 19.26 38.95
C ILE A 60 19.59 19.16 40.22
N GLN A 61 19.13 17.94 40.49
CA GLN A 61 18.41 17.60 41.70
C GLN A 61 19.13 16.49 42.46
N ILE A 62 19.43 16.76 43.73
CA ILE A 62 19.89 15.73 44.65
C ILE A 62 18.66 15.01 45.24
N PRO A 63 18.57 13.68 45.18
CA PRO A 63 17.52 12.93 45.86
C PRO A 63 17.54 13.22 47.35
N ALA A 64 16.37 13.48 47.95
CA ALA A 64 16.28 13.62 49.39
C ALA A 64 16.66 12.29 50.07
N TRP A 65 17.39 12.39 51.17
CA TRP A 65 17.76 11.26 52.01
C TRP A 65 17.10 11.36 53.39
N ASP A 66 17.29 10.32 54.20
CA ASP A 66 16.82 10.29 55.59
C ASP A 66 17.65 11.28 56.44
N TYR A 67 17.15 12.51 56.53
CA TYR A 67 17.79 13.60 57.26
C TYR A 67 17.54 13.49 58.76
N TYR A 68 18.63 13.40 59.52
CA TYR A 68 18.60 13.46 60.98
C TYR A 68 19.20 14.78 61.48
N ASN A 69 18.41 15.49 62.27
CA ASN A 69 18.82 16.71 62.94
C ASN A 69 19.46 16.38 64.30
N GLU A 70 20.65 16.92 64.56
CA GLU A 70 21.23 16.99 65.91
C GLU A 70 21.74 18.44 66.14
N PRO A 71 21.19 19.21 67.09
CA PRO A 71 21.44 20.64 67.21
C PRO A 71 22.89 21.10 67.32
N ARG A 72 23.81 20.20 67.73
CA ARG A 72 25.23 20.52 67.96
C ARG A 72 26.14 20.28 66.76
N TYR A 73 25.61 19.75 65.66
CA TYR A 73 26.40 19.37 64.49
C TYR A 73 25.78 19.88 63.20
N ASP A 74 26.65 20.08 62.22
CA ASP A 74 26.24 20.50 60.88
C ASP A 74 26.08 19.26 59.99
N VAL A 75 25.09 19.30 59.11
CA VAL A 75 25.00 18.38 57.97
C VAL A 75 25.52 19.13 56.74
N ILE A 76 26.40 18.51 55.97
CA ILE A 76 27.03 19.12 54.80
C ILE A 76 26.74 18.28 53.57
N LEU A 77 26.14 18.89 52.54
CA LEU A 77 26.06 18.35 51.19
C LEU A 77 27.15 19.00 50.34
N THR A 78 27.97 18.17 49.70
CA THR A 78 29.03 18.62 48.81
C THR A 78 28.90 17.90 47.48
N VAL A 79 28.80 18.64 46.37
CA VAL A 79 28.58 18.08 45.03
C VAL A 79 29.79 18.33 44.16
N TYR A 80 30.27 17.28 43.52
CA TYR A 80 31.48 17.29 42.70
C TYR A 80 31.16 16.95 41.25
N TRP A 81 31.71 17.76 40.35
CA TRP A 81 31.84 17.47 38.92
C TRP A 81 33.22 16.86 38.64
N ASP A 82 33.26 15.81 37.83
CA ASP A 82 34.46 15.04 37.50
C ASP A 82 35.28 14.64 38.74
N ASN A 83 34.56 14.27 39.81
CA ASN A 83 35.08 13.83 41.11
C ASN A 83 35.97 14.83 41.86
N THR A 84 36.30 15.98 41.28
CA THR A 84 37.36 16.88 41.78
C THR A 84 36.93 18.34 41.84
N THR A 85 36.01 18.76 40.98
CA THR A 85 35.55 20.14 40.90
C THR A 85 34.35 20.32 41.80
N LEU A 86 34.50 21.08 42.89
CA LEU A 86 33.37 21.47 43.73
C LEU A 86 32.44 22.40 42.95
N VAL A 87 31.20 21.97 42.73
CA VAL A 87 30.20 22.74 41.96
C VAL A 87 29.05 23.23 42.81
N TYR A 88 28.79 22.59 43.95
CA TYR A 88 27.78 23.03 44.90
C TYR A 88 28.13 22.56 46.32
N GLN A 89 27.88 23.41 47.31
CA GLN A 89 27.99 23.05 48.72
C GLN A 89 26.87 23.71 49.51
N LYS A 90 26.27 22.94 50.41
CA LYS A 90 25.30 23.45 51.38
C LYS A 90 25.62 22.91 52.76
N THR A 91 25.61 23.80 53.75
CA THR A 91 25.77 23.46 55.17
C THR A 91 24.47 23.81 55.89
N TRP A 92 23.94 22.86 56.65
CA TRP A 92 22.77 23.06 57.51
C TRP A 92 23.18 22.88 58.97
N PRO A 93 23.29 23.98 59.74
CA PRO A 93 23.46 23.92 61.18
C PRO A 93 22.26 23.24 61.85
N GLY A 94 22.49 22.21 62.65
CA GLY A 94 21.42 21.44 63.27
C GLY A 94 20.47 22.29 64.13
N GLU A 95 20.95 23.35 64.78
CA GLU A 95 20.10 24.22 65.62
C GLU A 95 19.01 24.96 64.80
N ASP A 96 19.30 25.28 63.53
CA ASP A 96 18.47 26.14 62.68
C ASP A 96 17.57 25.35 61.70
N PHE A 97 17.90 24.09 61.42
CA PHE A 97 17.26 23.28 60.37
C PHE A 97 16.64 21.98 60.91
N PRO A 98 15.43 22.01 61.51
CA PRO A 98 14.76 20.82 62.04
C PRO A 98 14.34 19.80 60.96
N SER A 99 14.39 20.17 59.69
CA SER A 99 14.09 19.31 58.53
C SER A 99 14.89 19.76 57.30
N LEU A 100 15.19 18.83 56.39
CA LEU A 100 15.91 19.12 55.15
C LEU A 100 15.11 20.03 54.20
N PRO A 101 15.61 21.22 53.83
CA PRO A 101 14.97 22.09 52.85
C PRO A 101 15.11 21.51 51.44
N LEU A 102 14.02 21.01 50.86
CA LEU A 102 14.05 20.37 49.53
C LEU A 102 14.46 21.34 48.39
N GLU A 103 14.28 22.63 48.58
CA GLU A 103 14.73 23.66 47.64
C GLU A 103 16.26 23.79 47.56
N ASP A 104 16.97 23.48 48.64
CA ASP A 104 18.44 23.48 48.67
C ASP A 104 19.04 22.27 47.94
N LEU A 105 18.21 21.28 47.59
CA LEU A 105 18.61 20.10 46.80
C LEU A 105 18.50 20.35 45.29
N LEU A 106 18.12 21.57 44.89
CA LEU A 106 18.00 22.00 43.51
C LEU A 106 19.03 23.10 43.25
N PHE A 107 19.88 22.91 42.25
CA PHE A 107 20.81 23.94 41.80
C PHE A 107 21.04 23.81 40.30
N ASP A 108 21.50 24.90 39.68
CA ASP A 108 21.88 24.91 38.28
C ASP A 108 23.41 24.80 38.18
N LEU A 109 23.90 23.79 37.48
CA LEU A 109 25.31 23.67 37.11
C LEU A 109 25.58 24.66 35.96
N PRO A 110 26.50 25.62 36.13
CA PRO A 110 26.79 26.60 35.08
C PRO A 110 27.29 25.98 33.77
N GLU A 111 26.89 26.55 32.65
CA GLU A 111 27.16 26.05 31.29
C GLU A 111 28.65 25.93 30.96
N TYR A 112 29.53 26.71 31.62
CA TYR A 112 30.98 26.63 31.39
C TYR A 112 31.61 25.32 31.91
N HIS A 113 30.88 24.53 32.71
CA HIS A 113 31.29 23.15 33.07
C HIS A 113 30.91 22.13 31.99
N LEU A 114 30.00 22.47 31.07
CA LEU A 114 29.43 21.57 30.08
C LEU A 114 30.32 21.51 28.82
N THR A 115 31.54 21.03 29.01
CA THR A 115 32.51 20.84 27.92
C THR A 115 32.32 19.50 27.23
N ALA A 116 32.83 19.33 26.00
CA ALA A 116 32.76 18.04 25.32
C ALA A 116 33.51 16.94 26.09
N GLY A 117 32.88 15.78 26.25
CA GLY A 117 33.45 14.63 26.95
C GLY A 117 32.42 13.84 27.75
N ILE A 118 32.90 12.75 28.35
CA ILE A 118 32.15 11.98 29.34
C ILE A 118 32.51 12.52 30.72
N HIS A 119 31.50 13.03 31.40
CA HIS A 119 31.61 13.61 32.72
C HIS A 119 30.85 12.78 33.75
N SER A 120 31.16 13.04 35.02
CA SER A 120 30.41 12.43 36.13
C SER A 120 30.07 13.47 37.18
N ILE A 121 28.87 13.37 37.73
CA ILE A 121 28.46 14.13 38.90
C ILE A 121 28.07 13.18 40.02
N ARG A 122 28.57 13.48 41.22
CA ARG A 122 28.25 12.75 42.44
C ARG A 122 28.25 13.71 43.62
N TYR A 123 27.63 13.31 44.71
CA TYR A 123 27.64 14.09 45.94
C TYR A 123 28.11 13.26 47.13
N GLU A 124 28.58 13.95 48.14
CA GLU A 124 28.91 13.42 49.45
C GLU A 124 28.02 14.11 50.48
N VAL A 125 27.44 13.33 51.39
CA VAL A 125 26.73 13.85 52.56
C VAL A 125 27.55 13.53 53.79
N THR A 126 27.95 14.57 54.52
CA THR A 126 28.52 14.44 55.86
C THR A 126 27.40 14.65 56.87
N GLU A 127 27.08 13.60 57.63
CA GLU A 127 26.01 13.60 58.62
C GLU A 127 26.48 14.20 59.97
N TYR A 128 25.52 14.39 60.88
CA TYR A 128 25.75 14.93 62.23
C TYR A 128 26.80 14.16 63.04
N SER A 129 26.98 12.86 62.76
CA SER A 129 27.96 12.00 63.44
C SER A 129 29.40 12.22 62.95
N GLY A 130 29.59 13.01 61.90
CA GLY A 130 30.86 13.19 61.20
C GLY A 130 31.18 12.06 60.21
N ASN A 131 30.29 11.08 60.05
CA ASN A 131 30.40 10.09 58.99
C ASN A 131 30.02 10.72 57.65
N SER A 132 30.73 10.36 56.58
CA SER A 132 30.35 10.73 55.22
C SER A 132 30.15 9.49 54.36
N ASP A 133 29.21 9.59 53.43
CA ASP A 133 28.98 8.58 52.40
C ASP A 133 28.69 9.24 51.04
N TRP A 134 29.05 8.52 49.97
CA TRP A 134 29.01 9.01 48.60
C TRP A 134 27.75 8.52 47.88
N SER A 135 27.30 9.31 46.91
CA SER A 135 26.32 8.84 45.94
C SER A 135 26.95 7.94 44.89
N VAL A 136 26.15 7.08 44.28
CA VAL A 136 26.44 6.54 42.95
C VAL A 136 26.62 7.73 41.99
N PRO A 137 27.65 7.73 41.12
CA PRO A 137 27.83 8.80 40.14
C PRO A 137 26.77 8.71 39.04
N GLN A 138 26.29 9.86 38.56
CA GLN A 138 25.52 9.97 37.33
C GLN A 138 26.46 10.38 36.19
N THR A 139 26.45 9.60 35.11
CA THR A 139 27.18 9.92 33.87
C THR A 139 26.46 11.03 33.11
N VAL A 140 27.23 11.96 32.56
CA VAL A 140 26.77 12.97 31.59
C VAL A 140 27.70 12.94 30.39
N THR A 141 27.19 12.51 29.25
CA THR A 141 27.91 12.54 27.98
C THR A 141 27.54 13.80 27.23
N ILE A 142 28.54 14.62 26.90
CA ILE A 142 28.38 15.87 26.15
C ILE A 142 29.12 15.71 24.84
N ASP A 143 28.35 15.56 23.75
CA ASP A 143 28.87 15.56 22.40
C ASP A 143 28.56 16.89 21.70
N LEU A 144 29.61 17.53 21.20
CA LEU A 144 29.57 18.79 20.45
C LEU A 144 30.10 18.62 19.03
N THR A 145 30.29 17.39 18.57
CA THR A 145 30.97 17.07 17.31
C THR A 145 30.00 16.46 16.31
N ALA A 146 29.58 17.25 15.33
CA ALA A 146 28.74 16.73 14.26
C ALA A 146 29.43 15.61 13.43
N PRO A 147 28.65 14.63 12.92
CA PRO A 147 29.15 13.66 11.98
C PRO A 147 29.80 14.32 10.75
N MET A 148 30.94 13.78 10.33
CA MET A 148 31.73 14.34 9.24
C MET A 148 31.44 13.61 7.93
N LEU A 149 31.01 14.37 6.91
CA LEU A 149 30.85 13.85 5.55
C LEU A 149 32.21 13.39 4.98
N ALA A 150 32.19 12.32 4.19
CA ALA A 150 33.38 11.80 3.52
C ALA A 150 33.78 12.66 2.29
N ALA A 151 34.69 12.13 1.46
CA ALA A 151 35.19 12.79 0.25
C ALA A 151 34.05 13.28 -0.66
N ASN A 152 34.35 14.28 -1.51
CA ASN A 152 33.38 14.93 -2.40
C ASN A 152 32.15 15.49 -1.64
N GLN A 153 32.38 16.00 -0.42
CA GLN A 153 31.33 16.50 0.48
C GLN A 153 30.18 15.49 0.66
N GLY A 154 30.53 14.21 0.71
CA GLY A 154 29.58 13.11 0.91
C GLY A 154 28.51 12.98 -0.17
N GLN A 155 28.72 13.44 -1.42
CA GLN A 155 27.72 13.33 -2.50
C GLN A 155 27.13 11.91 -2.61
N LEU A 156 25.80 11.82 -2.75
CA LEU A 156 25.12 10.54 -2.97
C LEU A 156 25.57 9.86 -4.26
N ARG A 157 25.71 8.53 -4.20
CA ARG A 157 25.96 7.71 -5.38
C ARG A 157 24.68 7.06 -5.88
N PHE A 158 24.37 7.31 -7.15
CA PHE A 158 23.31 6.65 -7.91
C PHE A 158 23.92 5.74 -8.98
N ASP A 159 23.17 4.74 -9.45
CA ASP A 159 23.52 3.91 -10.60
C ASP A 159 23.25 4.59 -11.95
N THR A 160 22.45 5.65 -11.95
CA THR A 160 22.09 6.46 -13.12
C THR A 160 21.99 7.95 -12.76
N SER A 161 22.15 8.83 -13.76
CA SER A 161 21.80 10.25 -13.66
C SER A 161 20.44 10.59 -14.29
N LYS A 162 19.77 9.59 -14.89
CA LYS A 162 18.48 9.74 -15.58
C LYS A 162 17.46 8.79 -14.99
N ILE A 163 16.36 9.33 -14.48
CA ILE A 163 15.25 8.56 -13.91
C ILE A 163 14.08 8.61 -14.88
N THR A 164 13.71 7.47 -15.44
CA THR A 164 12.56 7.36 -16.34
C THR A 164 11.46 6.48 -15.73
N SER A 165 10.27 6.52 -16.32
CA SER A 165 9.19 5.57 -16.01
C SER A 165 9.68 4.10 -16.10
N GLY A 166 10.44 3.78 -17.14
CA GLY A 166 11.02 2.44 -17.38
C GLY A 166 12.15 2.06 -16.41
N TYR A 167 12.92 3.05 -15.92
CA TYR A 167 13.86 2.81 -14.82
C TYR A 167 13.09 2.38 -13.57
N LEU A 168 12.06 3.13 -13.17
CA LEU A 168 11.26 2.80 -11.98
C LEU A 168 10.64 1.41 -12.11
N ALA A 169 10.06 1.06 -13.27
CA ALA A 169 9.47 -0.25 -13.51
C ALA A 169 10.46 -1.43 -13.39
N SER A 170 11.73 -1.22 -13.72
CA SER A 170 12.77 -2.25 -13.63
C SER A 170 13.49 -2.30 -12.27
N HIS A 171 13.22 -1.35 -11.37
CA HIS A 171 13.87 -1.20 -10.05
C HIS A 171 12.86 -1.24 -8.90
N ASP A 172 11.88 -2.13 -8.98
CA ASP A 172 10.82 -2.30 -7.97
C ASP A 172 10.12 -0.98 -7.58
N ASP A 173 9.95 -0.10 -8.57
CA ASP A 173 9.40 1.24 -8.42
C ASP A 173 10.15 2.13 -7.43
N ARG A 174 11.49 2.06 -7.42
CA ARG A 174 12.36 2.81 -6.51
C ARG A 174 13.59 3.36 -7.22
N VAL A 175 14.07 4.50 -6.75
CA VAL A 175 15.45 4.96 -6.98
C VAL A 175 16.21 4.76 -5.68
N THR A 176 17.38 4.13 -5.74
CA THR A 176 18.26 3.95 -4.58
C THR A 176 19.50 4.83 -4.70
N ALA A 177 19.92 5.39 -3.58
CA ALA A 177 21.16 6.14 -3.48
C ALA A 177 21.98 5.61 -2.32
N THR A 178 23.31 5.70 -2.42
CA THR A 178 24.21 5.23 -1.37
C THR A 178 25.04 6.37 -0.80
N ILE A 179 25.07 6.48 0.53
CA ILE A 179 26.12 7.17 1.27
C ILE A 179 27.26 6.17 1.41
N GLU A 180 28.40 6.39 0.74
CA GLU A 180 29.48 5.39 0.72
C GLU A 180 30.17 5.22 2.08
N SER A 181 30.39 6.33 2.80
CA SER A 181 30.88 6.34 4.17
C SER A 181 30.74 7.75 4.77
N TYR A 182 30.83 7.83 6.10
CA TYR A 182 31.00 9.06 6.87
C TYR A 182 31.83 8.74 8.13
N ARG A 183 32.29 9.76 8.86
CA ARG A 183 33.15 9.59 10.05
C ARG A 183 32.53 10.25 11.27
N GLY A 184 32.91 9.78 12.45
CA GLY A 184 32.39 10.30 13.72
C GLY A 184 30.91 9.97 13.90
N GLY A 185 30.47 8.83 13.36
CA GLY A 185 29.11 8.37 13.52
C GLY A 185 28.94 7.41 14.68
N ALA A 186 27.77 7.42 15.28
CA ALA A 186 27.35 6.52 16.34
C ALA A 186 26.00 5.86 15.99
N PRO A 187 25.70 4.65 16.51
CA PRO A 187 24.37 4.09 16.43
C PRO A 187 23.32 5.09 16.91
N GLY A 188 22.29 5.31 16.10
CA GLY A 188 21.21 6.26 16.39
C GLY A 188 21.34 7.61 15.68
N ASP A 189 22.48 7.90 15.07
CA ASP A 189 22.62 8.99 14.09
C ASP A 189 21.49 8.93 13.07
N ALA A 190 20.93 10.07 12.69
CA ALA A 190 19.85 10.17 11.73
C ALA A 190 20.35 10.72 10.39
N ALA A 191 19.98 10.03 9.30
CA ALA A 191 20.09 10.55 7.95
C ALA A 191 18.74 11.15 7.51
N THR A 192 18.73 12.44 7.19
CA THR A 192 17.60 13.11 6.54
C THR A 192 17.97 13.41 5.09
N TRP A 193 17.18 12.95 4.13
CA TRP A 193 17.46 13.15 2.70
C TRP A 193 16.35 13.87 1.96
N TYR A 194 16.76 14.57 0.92
CA TYR A 194 15.97 15.60 0.24
C TYR A 194 15.87 15.30 -1.24
N TRP A 195 14.79 15.79 -1.85
CA TRP A 195 14.54 15.74 -3.28
C TRP A 195 13.94 17.08 -3.73
N SER A 196 14.82 17.96 -4.20
CA SER A 196 14.52 19.37 -4.49
C SER A 196 14.60 19.69 -5.99
N ARG A 197 13.96 20.79 -6.40
CA ARG A 197 14.14 21.40 -7.73
C ARG A 197 15.34 22.34 -7.80
N ASP A 198 15.83 22.81 -6.66
CA ASP A 198 16.95 23.74 -6.54
C ASP A 198 17.93 23.24 -5.46
N PRO A 199 19.25 23.17 -5.74
CA PRO A 199 20.22 22.65 -4.78
C PRO A 199 20.57 23.63 -3.65
N PHE A 200 20.12 24.88 -3.71
CA PHE A 200 20.42 25.94 -2.75
C PHE A 200 19.18 26.54 -2.09
N ALA A 201 18.02 26.51 -2.76
CA ALA A 201 16.75 27.02 -2.26
C ALA A 201 15.74 25.87 -2.04
N PHE A 202 15.90 25.16 -0.92
CA PHE A 202 15.04 24.04 -0.50
C PHE A 202 14.43 24.27 0.90
N SER A 203 13.44 23.47 1.25
CA SER A 203 12.71 23.55 2.53
C SER A 203 12.34 22.17 3.07
N ASP A 204 11.60 22.13 4.19
CA ASP A 204 11.12 20.88 4.77
C ASP A 204 10.18 20.10 3.82
N ASP A 205 9.49 20.78 2.89
CA ASP A 205 8.68 20.12 1.85
C ASP A 205 9.52 19.26 0.90
N ASP A 206 10.83 19.53 0.80
CA ASP A 206 11.77 18.76 0.00
C ASP A 206 12.30 17.52 0.74
N ILE A 207 12.05 17.37 2.05
CA ILE A 207 12.41 16.17 2.81
C ILE A 207 11.66 14.98 2.23
N VAL A 208 12.41 13.93 1.90
CA VAL A 208 11.85 12.64 1.47
C VAL A 208 11.57 11.79 2.69
N SER A 209 12.54 11.68 3.60
CA SER A 209 12.41 10.98 4.86
C SER A 209 13.60 11.28 5.79
N THR A 210 13.43 10.89 7.06
CA THR A 210 14.48 10.84 8.08
C THR A 210 14.53 9.44 8.68
N ARG A 211 15.72 8.89 8.88
CA ARG A 211 15.92 7.55 9.42
C ARG A 211 17.14 7.47 10.34
N SER A 212 16.98 6.89 11.52
CA SER A 212 18.09 6.51 12.40
C SER A 212 18.88 5.33 11.84
N LEU A 213 20.20 5.40 11.98
CA LEU A 213 21.17 4.44 11.48
C LEU A 213 21.51 3.43 12.58
N ALA A 214 21.43 2.14 12.25
CA ALA A 214 21.75 1.08 13.19
C ALA A 214 23.27 0.85 13.26
N ALA A 215 23.75 0.21 14.33
CA ALA A 215 25.16 -0.07 14.54
C ALA A 215 25.90 -0.70 13.33
N PRO A 216 25.32 -1.65 12.56
CA PRO A 216 25.99 -2.19 11.37
C PRO A 216 26.18 -1.19 10.23
N GLU A 217 25.41 -0.11 10.19
CA GLU A 217 25.48 0.94 9.17
C GLU A 217 26.52 2.00 9.50
N ILE A 218 26.98 2.06 10.75
CA ILE A 218 27.99 3.02 11.20
C ILE A 218 29.35 2.67 10.59
N GLY A 219 29.94 3.63 9.88
CA GLY A 219 31.19 3.42 9.15
C GLY A 219 31.08 2.56 7.88
N ASN A 220 29.88 2.09 7.54
CA ASN A 220 29.59 1.31 6.32
C ASN A 220 28.70 2.12 5.35
N SER A 221 28.42 1.54 4.19
CA SER A 221 27.53 2.16 3.20
C SER A 221 26.08 2.16 3.68
N VAL A 222 25.40 3.30 3.55
CA VAL A 222 23.99 3.45 3.89
C VAL A 222 23.16 3.61 2.62
N THR A 223 22.14 2.78 2.44
CA THR A 223 21.20 2.92 1.33
C THR A 223 20.01 3.80 1.71
N LEU A 224 19.72 4.77 0.85
CA LEU A 224 18.57 5.66 0.91
C LEU A 224 17.61 5.32 -0.24
N VAL A 225 16.31 5.40 0.02
CA VAL A 225 15.27 5.04 -0.96
C VAL A 225 14.43 6.26 -1.30
N PHE A 226 14.21 6.45 -2.60
CA PHE A 226 13.29 7.42 -3.18
C PHE A 226 12.19 6.63 -3.90
N ASN A 227 11.00 6.56 -3.30
CA ASN A 227 9.88 5.78 -3.86
C ASN A 227 9.39 6.38 -5.19
N GLY A 228 9.02 5.52 -6.14
CA GLY A 228 8.56 5.93 -7.47
C GLY A 228 7.32 6.83 -7.43
N ASP A 229 6.39 6.56 -6.52
CA ASP A 229 5.22 7.43 -6.30
C ASP A 229 5.62 8.85 -5.88
N MET A 230 6.63 8.98 -5.01
CA MET A 230 7.17 10.28 -4.61
C MET A 230 7.83 10.98 -5.81
N VAL A 231 8.65 10.26 -6.58
CA VAL A 231 9.31 10.80 -7.78
C VAL A 231 8.27 11.32 -8.77
N ARG A 232 7.23 10.54 -9.06
CA ARG A 232 6.12 10.92 -9.94
C ARG A 232 5.34 12.12 -9.39
N ALA A 233 4.99 12.13 -8.10
CA ALA A 233 4.23 13.21 -7.47
C ALA A 233 4.99 14.54 -7.44
N ARG A 234 6.31 14.48 -7.24
CA ARG A 234 7.18 15.68 -7.29
C ARG A 234 7.47 16.13 -8.71
N GLY A 235 7.10 15.34 -9.71
CA GLY A 235 7.06 15.66 -11.13
C GLY A 235 8.41 15.56 -11.84
N ASP A 236 8.35 15.69 -13.16
CA ASP A 236 9.50 15.60 -14.06
C ASP A 236 10.38 16.86 -14.05
N GLY A 237 11.51 16.78 -14.75
CA GLY A 237 12.52 17.81 -14.88
C GLY A 237 13.76 17.55 -14.04
N VAL A 238 14.64 18.55 -13.96
CA VAL A 238 15.87 18.45 -13.16
C VAL A 238 15.52 18.37 -11.68
N ARG A 239 16.14 17.44 -10.95
CA ARG A 239 16.04 17.28 -9.50
C ARG A 239 17.41 17.14 -8.87
N TYR A 240 17.48 17.49 -7.59
CA TYR A 240 18.69 17.45 -6.79
C TYR A 240 18.43 16.60 -5.55
N ALA A 241 19.24 15.56 -5.39
CA ALA A 241 19.20 14.68 -4.23
C ALA A 241 20.44 14.90 -3.36
N PHE A 242 20.23 15.05 -2.07
CA PHE A 242 21.26 15.27 -1.06
C PHE A 242 20.74 14.86 0.32
N TYR A 243 21.61 14.87 1.33
CA TYR A 243 21.24 14.53 2.70
C TYR A 243 21.97 15.40 3.72
N ARG A 244 21.57 15.25 4.97
CA ARG A 244 22.24 15.76 6.17
C ARG A 244 22.25 14.67 7.24
N LEU A 245 23.36 14.53 7.94
CA LEU A 245 23.47 13.65 9.12
C LEU A 245 23.27 14.47 10.38
N THR A 246 22.68 13.87 11.40
CA THR A 246 22.49 14.47 12.73
C THR A 246 22.74 13.38 13.75
N ASP A 247 23.66 13.61 14.68
CA ASP A 247 23.90 12.65 15.76
C ASP A 247 22.73 12.63 16.76
N ARG A 248 22.81 11.77 17.77
CA ARG A 248 21.79 11.66 18.81
C ARG A 248 21.70 12.91 19.70
N ALA A 249 22.81 13.61 19.92
CA ALA A 249 22.83 14.86 20.69
C ALA A 249 22.18 16.02 19.92
N GLY A 250 22.05 15.92 18.59
CA GLY A 250 21.48 16.95 17.72
C GLY A 250 22.51 17.74 16.92
N ASN A 251 23.82 17.44 17.01
CA ASN A 251 24.80 18.10 16.15
C ASN A 251 24.63 17.61 14.72
N ALA A 252 24.44 18.55 13.81
CA ALA A 252 24.09 18.22 12.45
C ALA A 252 25.18 18.66 11.47
N SER A 253 25.55 17.75 10.57
CA SER A 253 26.59 17.96 9.56
C SER A 253 26.24 19.12 8.62
N SER A 254 27.19 19.53 7.78
CA SER A 254 26.85 20.26 6.55
C SER A 254 25.91 19.41 5.68
N TYR A 255 25.15 20.04 4.79
CA TYR A 255 24.46 19.31 3.72
C TYR A 255 25.47 18.67 2.77
N SER A 256 25.16 17.47 2.27
CA SER A 256 25.98 16.82 1.27
C SER A 256 25.94 17.58 -0.05
N LEU A 257 26.97 17.42 -0.88
CA LEU A 257 26.93 17.92 -2.26
C LEU A 257 25.74 17.29 -2.99
N ALA A 258 24.95 18.12 -3.67
CA ALA A 258 23.77 17.68 -4.40
C ALA A 258 24.16 16.86 -5.64
N PHE A 259 23.48 15.73 -5.85
CA PHE A 259 23.54 14.97 -7.08
C PHE A 259 22.40 15.39 -8.01
N ARG A 260 22.73 15.78 -9.24
CA ARG A 260 21.76 16.23 -10.25
C ARG A 260 21.19 15.03 -11.01
N LEU A 261 19.87 14.91 -11.02
CA LEU A 261 19.11 13.89 -11.75
C LEU A 261 18.23 14.56 -12.81
N ASP A 262 18.20 13.97 -14.01
CA ASP A 262 17.23 14.30 -15.05
C ASP A 262 16.04 13.33 -14.95
N VAL A 263 14.88 13.84 -14.53
CA VAL A 263 13.69 13.02 -14.25
C VAL A 263 12.66 13.16 -15.38
N ALA A 264 12.25 12.02 -15.92
CA ALA A 264 11.16 11.84 -16.89
C ALA A 264 10.34 10.61 -16.47
N ALA A 265 9.80 10.66 -15.24
CA ALA A 265 9.13 9.54 -14.59
C ALA A 265 7.66 9.41 -15.03
N GLN A 266 7.07 10.46 -15.61
CA GLN A 266 5.78 10.38 -16.29
C GLN A 266 5.96 9.83 -17.70
N PRO A 267 5.03 8.99 -18.20
CA PRO A 267 5.06 8.57 -19.59
C PRO A 267 5.03 9.77 -20.53
N VAL A 268 5.87 9.75 -21.56
CA VAL A 268 5.91 10.78 -22.60
C VAL A 268 4.52 10.90 -23.23
N PRO A 269 3.89 12.10 -23.22
CA PRO A 269 2.58 12.25 -23.83
C PRO A 269 2.59 11.87 -25.30
N ARG A 270 1.74 10.91 -25.68
CA ARG A 270 1.52 10.46 -27.07
C ARG A 270 0.06 10.61 -27.45
N VAL A 271 -0.21 10.88 -28.72
CA VAL A 271 -1.57 10.88 -29.26
C VAL A 271 -1.94 9.45 -29.63
N LEU A 272 -2.67 8.78 -28.74
CA LEU A 272 -3.14 7.40 -28.93
C LEU A 272 -4.70 7.37 -28.96
N PRO A 273 -5.32 7.53 -30.14
CA PRO A 273 -6.77 7.52 -30.31
C PRO A 273 -7.39 6.14 -30.00
N PRO A 274 -8.71 6.04 -29.76
CA PRO A 274 -9.35 4.75 -29.53
C PRO A 274 -9.29 3.84 -30.76
N PRO A 275 -9.18 2.51 -30.59
CA PRO A 275 -9.26 1.58 -31.71
C PRO A 275 -10.65 1.58 -32.36
N ARG A 276 -10.71 1.13 -33.62
CA ARG A 276 -11.96 0.91 -34.35
C ARG A 276 -12.22 -0.59 -34.47
N ILE A 277 -13.49 -0.99 -34.42
CA ILE A 277 -13.91 -2.38 -34.58
C ILE A 277 -14.63 -2.51 -35.91
N GLU A 278 -14.12 -3.34 -36.80
CA GLU A 278 -14.75 -3.59 -38.10
C GLU A 278 -16.14 -4.21 -37.94
N GLY A 279 -17.10 -3.76 -38.73
CA GLY A 279 -18.49 -4.20 -38.64
C GLY A 279 -19.28 -3.64 -37.45
N ALA A 280 -18.65 -2.84 -36.56
CA ALA A 280 -19.36 -2.09 -35.54
C ALA A 280 -19.82 -0.72 -36.06
N SER A 281 -21.00 -0.28 -35.63
CA SER A 281 -21.61 0.99 -36.03
C SER A 281 -21.67 1.98 -34.88
N GLY A 282 -21.22 3.22 -35.10
CA GLY A 282 -21.25 4.28 -34.09
C GLY A 282 -20.20 5.37 -34.31
N SER A 283 -19.74 5.95 -33.21
CA SER A 283 -18.71 6.99 -33.15
C SER A 283 -17.30 6.42 -32.92
N ALA A 284 -16.30 7.30 -32.87
CA ALA A 284 -14.91 6.92 -32.62
C ALA A 284 -14.69 6.29 -31.23
N SER A 285 -15.46 6.69 -30.22
CA SER A 285 -15.29 6.22 -28.83
C SER A 285 -16.43 5.31 -28.34
N TYR A 286 -17.52 5.20 -29.10
CA TYR A 286 -18.68 4.37 -28.75
C TYR A 286 -19.24 3.74 -30.01
N SER A 287 -19.36 2.41 -30.04
CA SER A 287 -20.00 1.71 -31.15
C SER A 287 -20.77 0.48 -30.68
N THR A 288 -21.62 -0.05 -31.57
CA THR A 288 -22.35 -1.29 -31.35
C THR A 288 -21.93 -2.32 -32.39
N LEU A 289 -21.47 -3.49 -31.94
CA LEU A 289 -21.16 -4.64 -32.79
C LEU A 289 -22.38 -5.55 -32.87
N ASN A 290 -22.79 -5.88 -34.10
CA ASN A 290 -23.70 -7.00 -34.34
C ASN A 290 -22.86 -8.30 -34.30
N PRO A 291 -23.18 -9.28 -33.43
CA PRO A 291 -22.46 -10.56 -33.38
C PRO A 291 -22.33 -11.26 -34.74
N LEU A 292 -23.31 -11.10 -35.62
CA LEU A 292 -23.30 -11.71 -36.96
C LEU A 292 -22.16 -11.17 -37.85
N SER A 293 -21.67 -9.96 -37.57
CA SER A 293 -20.52 -9.37 -38.26
C SER A 293 -19.17 -9.92 -37.76
N ALA A 294 -19.15 -10.69 -36.66
CA ALA A 294 -17.95 -11.20 -36.00
C ALA A 294 -17.95 -12.73 -35.85
N ILE A 295 -18.67 -13.45 -36.72
CA ILE A 295 -18.74 -14.92 -36.70
C ILE A 295 -17.34 -15.56 -36.85
N ASN A 296 -16.44 -14.91 -37.60
CA ASN A 296 -15.06 -15.34 -37.80
C ASN A 296 -14.07 -14.57 -36.89
N GLY A 297 -14.56 -13.99 -35.79
CA GLY A 297 -13.82 -13.07 -34.95
C GLY A 297 -14.06 -11.61 -35.34
N ALA A 298 -13.68 -10.69 -34.45
CA ALA A 298 -13.73 -9.26 -34.69
C ALA A 298 -12.34 -8.74 -35.07
N ILE A 299 -12.27 -7.81 -36.02
CA ILE A 299 -11.03 -7.10 -36.36
C ILE A 299 -11.03 -5.76 -35.65
N LEU A 300 -9.95 -5.51 -34.94
CA LEU A 300 -9.67 -4.26 -34.27
C LEU A 300 -8.55 -3.55 -35.03
N THR A 301 -8.83 -2.33 -35.49
CA THR A 301 -7.89 -1.51 -36.26
C THR A 301 -7.42 -0.33 -35.43
N ILE A 302 -6.10 -0.17 -35.32
CA ILE A 302 -5.48 1.00 -34.71
C ILE A 302 -5.48 2.14 -35.73
N PRO A 303 -5.99 3.33 -35.37
CA PRO A 303 -6.09 4.42 -36.32
C PRO A 303 -4.71 4.94 -36.74
N ALA A 304 -4.57 5.32 -38.02
CA ALA A 304 -3.31 5.80 -38.59
C ALA A 304 -2.76 7.09 -37.93
N GLN A 305 -3.61 7.86 -37.25
CA GLN A 305 -3.18 9.04 -36.50
C GLN A 305 -2.58 8.72 -35.11
N ALA A 306 -2.47 7.45 -34.73
CA ALA A 306 -1.76 7.04 -33.53
C ALA A 306 -0.25 7.30 -33.69
N ASP A 307 0.38 7.93 -32.69
CA ASP A 307 1.84 8.10 -32.62
C ASP A 307 2.52 6.77 -32.24
N ILE A 308 2.65 5.88 -33.24
CA ILE A 308 3.38 4.62 -33.18
C ILE A 308 4.73 4.81 -33.87
N ARG A 309 5.81 4.60 -33.13
CA ARG A 309 7.20 4.81 -33.58
C ARG A 309 7.85 3.50 -34.04
N PRO A 310 8.87 3.56 -34.90
CA PRO A 310 9.60 2.36 -35.32
C PRO A 310 10.16 1.59 -34.11
N GLY A 311 9.81 0.29 -34.04
CA GLY A 311 10.22 -0.61 -32.97
C GLY A 311 9.19 -0.78 -31.86
N ASP A 312 8.21 0.10 -31.74
CA ASP A 312 7.14 -0.04 -30.73
C ASP A 312 6.44 -1.40 -30.84
N VAL A 313 6.20 -2.04 -29.69
CA VAL A 313 5.40 -3.26 -29.57
C VAL A 313 3.99 -2.87 -29.16
N ILE A 314 3.00 -3.40 -29.87
CA ILE A 314 1.59 -3.10 -29.62
C ILE A 314 0.88 -4.33 -29.09
N ALA A 315 0.04 -4.14 -28.07
CA ALA A 315 -0.91 -5.15 -27.64
C ALA A 315 -2.31 -4.57 -27.54
N VAL A 316 -3.32 -5.32 -28.01
CA VAL A 316 -4.73 -4.94 -27.88
C VAL A 316 -5.38 -5.66 -26.72
N GLN A 317 -6.26 -4.95 -26.03
CA GLN A 317 -7.07 -5.46 -24.93
C GLN A 317 -8.56 -5.39 -25.30
N TRP A 318 -9.23 -6.54 -25.20
CA TRP A 318 -10.65 -6.73 -25.38
C TRP A 318 -11.32 -7.03 -24.03
N ALA A 319 -12.22 -6.15 -23.60
CA ALA A 319 -12.86 -6.13 -22.29
C ALA A 319 -11.88 -5.91 -21.12
N GLU A 320 -12.44 -5.71 -19.91
CA GLU A 320 -11.63 -5.49 -18.71
C GLU A 320 -10.75 -6.73 -18.41
N PRO A 321 -9.44 -6.57 -18.15
CA PRO A 321 -8.55 -7.67 -17.80
C PRO A 321 -9.10 -8.54 -16.66
N GLY A 322 -9.01 -9.87 -16.81
CA GLY A 322 -9.52 -10.83 -15.84
C GLY A 322 -11.03 -11.10 -15.89
N SER A 323 -11.81 -10.31 -16.65
CA SER A 323 -13.24 -10.59 -16.85
C SER A 323 -13.49 -11.78 -17.78
N THR A 324 -14.65 -12.43 -17.65
CA THR A 324 -15.04 -13.55 -18.50
C THR A 324 -15.09 -13.12 -19.97
N GLY A 325 -14.32 -13.79 -20.82
CA GLY A 325 -14.20 -13.44 -22.25
C GLY A 325 -13.24 -12.29 -22.54
N ALA A 326 -12.52 -11.77 -21.54
CA ALA A 326 -11.41 -10.87 -21.78
C ALA A 326 -10.33 -11.55 -22.64
N TYR A 327 -9.65 -10.77 -23.46
CA TYR A 327 -8.61 -11.26 -24.34
C TYR A 327 -7.57 -10.18 -24.60
N ARG A 328 -6.30 -10.55 -24.52
CA ARG A 328 -5.15 -9.71 -24.88
C ARG A 328 -4.34 -10.41 -25.96
N THR A 329 -3.90 -9.67 -26.96
CA THR A 329 -2.98 -10.18 -27.99
C THR A 329 -2.01 -9.09 -28.42
N ASP A 330 -0.75 -9.47 -28.63
CA ASP A 330 0.31 -8.68 -29.24
C ASP A 330 0.64 -9.15 -30.67
N GLN A 331 -0.15 -10.11 -31.19
CA GLN A 331 0.01 -10.66 -32.52
C GLN A 331 -0.90 -9.88 -33.50
N PRO A 332 -0.33 -9.01 -34.34
CA PRO A 332 -1.11 -8.36 -35.39
C PRO A 332 -1.43 -9.34 -36.54
N GLU A 333 -2.35 -8.93 -37.39
CA GLU A 333 -2.64 -9.60 -38.66
C GLU A 333 -1.44 -9.54 -39.60
N ALA A 334 -1.16 -10.66 -40.28
CA ALA A 334 0.01 -10.76 -41.16
C ALA A 334 -0.01 -9.75 -42.31
N ALA A 335 -1.20 -9.31 -42.73
CA ALA A 335 -1.39 -8.35 -43.81
C ALA A 335 -1.27 -6.88 -43.34
N ASN A 336 -1.51 -6.60 -42.05
CA ASN A 336 -1.51 -5.24 -41.53
C ASN A 336 -1.09 -5.22 -40.04
N PRO A 337 0.08 -4.62 -39.69
CA PRO A 337 0.59 -4.58 -38.32
C PRO A 337 -0.26 -3.73 -37.35
N LEU A 338 -1.24 -2.97 -37.86
CA LEU A 338 -2.18 -2.17 -37.07
C LEU A 338 -3.55 -2.84 -36.89
N GLU A 339 -3.73 -4.06 -37.39
CA GLU A 339 -4.95 -4.83 -37.23
C GLU A 339 -4.72 -6.03 -36.33
N PHE A 340 -5.68 -6.29 -35.44
CA PHE A 340 -5.61 -7.39 -34.48
C PHE A 340 -6.92 -8.14 -34.46
N ARG A 341 -6.84 -9.47 -34.53
CA ARG A 341 -8.03 -10.33 -34.50
C ARG A 341 -8.37 -10.75 -33.08
N ILE A 342 -9.61 -10.49 -32.70
CA ILE A 342 -10.23 -11.06 -31.51
C ILE A 342 -10.93 -12.37 -31.92
N PRO A 343 -10.56 -13.53 -31.34
CA PRO A 343 -11.17 -14.81 -31.70
C PRO A 343 -12.69 -14.81 -31.51
N ALA A 344 -13.41 -15.50 -32.40
CA ALA A 344 -14.86 -15.63 -32.33
C ALA A 344 -15.35 -16.18 -30.98
N SER A 345 -14.55 -17.00 -30.31
CA SER A 345 -14.85 -17.57 -29.00
C SER A 345 -14.84 -16.56 -27.85
N ARG A 346 -14.37 -15.32 -28.06
CA ARG A 346 -14.29 -14.25 -27.05
C ARG A 346 -15.41 -13.22 -27.17
N ILE A 347 -16.27 -13.34 -28.18
CA ILE A 347 -17.38 -12.42 -28.44
C ILE A 347 -18.63 -12.75 -27.60
N PRO A 348 -19.06 -14.03 -27.47
CA PRO A 348 -20.36 -14.36 -26.87
C PRO A 348 -20.52 -13.96 -25.40
N GLN A 349 -19.42 -13.98 -24.63
CA GLN A 349 -19.40 -13.62 -23.21
C GLN A 349 -19.88 -12.17 -22.97
N HIS A 350 -19.90 -11.34 -24.02
CA HIS A 350 -20.22 -9.91 -23.95
C HIS A 350 -21.60 -9.55 -24.53
N PHE A 351 -22.42 -10.52 -24.95
CA PHE A 351 -23.75 -10.25 -25.50
C PHE A 351 -24.64 -9.41 -24.58
N GLY A 352 -25.13 -8.28 -25.10
CA GLY A 352 -25.93 -7.32 -24.37
C GLY A 352 -25.16 -6.46 -23.37
N LYS A 353 -23.81 -6.47 -23.41
CA LYS A 353 -22.95 -5.71 -22.51
C LYS A 353 -22.15 -4.65 -23.29
N THR A 354 -21.69 -3.64 -22.56
CA THR A 354 -20.72 -2.67 -23.03
C THR A 354 -19.37 -2.97 -22.39
N ILE A 355 -18.33 -3.10 -23.21
CA ILE A 355 -16.97 -3.41 -22.78
C ILE A 355 -16.00 -2.32 -23.25
N PRO A 356 -14.93 -2.04 -22.48
CA PRO A 356 -13.84 -1.22 -22.97
C PRO A 356 -12.95 -2.04 -23.92
N VAL A 357 -12.49 -1.37 -24.96
CA VAL A 357 -11.53 -1.90 -25.92
C VAL A 357 -10.45 -0.84 -26.11
N TYR A 358 -9.19 -1.22 -25.99
CA TYR A 358 -8.05 -0.30 -26.10
C TYR A 358 -6.80 -1.06 -26.54
N TYR A 359 -5.75 -0.33 -26.88
CA TYR A 359 -4.42 -0.87 -27.12
C TYR A 359 -3.36 -0.17 -26.28
N GLU A 360 -2.27 -0.90 -26.08
CA GLU A 360 -1.07 -0.57 -25.32
C GLU A 360 0.12 -0.51 -26.28
N VAL A 361 1.03 0.44 -26.08
CA VAL A 361 2.24 0.62 -26.88
C VAL A 361 3.44 0.64 -25.94
N THR A 362 4.40 -0.26 -26.17
CA THR A 362 5.62 -0.39 -25.38
C THR A 362 6.84 -0.11 -26.25
N GLU A 363 7.76 0.74 -25.76
CA GLU A 363 8.99 1.08 -26.47
C GLU A 363 10.07 -0.01 -26.29
N PRO A 364 10.91 -0.32 -27.30
CA PRO A 364 11.98 -1.32 -27.15
C PRO A 364 13.01 -1.00 -26.05
N SER A 365 13.31 0.28 -25.87
CA SER A 365 14.31 0.78 -24.93
C SER A 365 13.73 1.25 -23.59
N ALA A 366 12.42 1.20 -23.41
CA ALA A 366 11.75 1.58 -22.18
C ALA A 366 10.56 0.65 -21.90
N VAL A 367 10.43 0.16 -20.67
CA VAL A 367 9.23 -0.58 -20.21
C VAL A 367 8.01 0.37 -20.03
N GLU A 368 8.00 1.48 -20.77
CA GLU A 368 6.98 2.51 -20.69
C GLU A 368 5.73 2.05 -21.44
N LEU A 369 4.67 1.83 -20.67
CA LEU A 369 3.38 1.40 -21.20
C LEU A 369 2.53 2.63 -21.52
N HIS A 370 2.37 2.93 -22.80
CA HIS A 370 1.43 3.94 -23.26
C HIS A 370 0.07 3.30 -23.52
N VAL A 371 -1.00 3.86 -22.95
CA VAL A 371 -2.35 3.33 -23.13
C VAL A 371 -3.16 4.30 -23.99
N SER A 372 -3.82 3.76 -25.01
CA SER A 372 -4.75 4.52 -25.83
C SER A 372 -6.01 4.96 -25.09
N SER A 373 -6.70 5.95 -25.65
CA SER A 373 -8.07 6.26 -25.24
C SER A 373 -8.97 5.03 -25.40
N ARG A 374 -9.87 4.78 -24.45
CA ARG A 374 -10.76 3.62 -24.49
C ARG A 374 -11.89 3.81 -25.52
N HIS A 375 -12.21 2.73 -26.23
CA HIS A 375 -13.44 2.59 -27.02
C HIS A 375 -14.48 1.78 -26.23
N ASN A 376 -15.66 2.32 -26.02
CA ASN A 376 -16.77 1.62 -25.36
C ASN A 376 -17.62 0.89 -26.40
N LEU A 377 -17.41 -0.43 -26.50
CA LEU A 377 -18.09 -1.29 -27.47
C LEU A 377 -19.29 -1.97 -26.82
N THR A 378 -20.49 -1.75 -27.36
CA THR A 378 -21.67 -2.55 -27.01
C THR A 378 -21.79 -3.74 -27.94
N VAL A 379 -21.76 -4.95 -27.41
CA VAL A 379 -22.01 -6.15 -28.22
C VAL A 379 -23.50 -6.46 -28.15
N SER A 380 -24.17 -6.47 -29.30
CA SER A 380 -25.61 -6.76 -29.34
C SER A 380 -25.91 -8.18 -28.86
N ARG A 381 -27.11 -8.37 -28.35
CA ARG A 381 -27.65 -9.71 -28.08
C ARG A 381 -27.76 -10.48 -29.40
N VAL A 382 -27.38 -11.76 -29.41
CA VAL A 382 -27.57 -12.62 -30.59
C VAL A 382 -29.03 -13.07 -30.71
N SER A 383 -29.54 -13.21 -31.93
CA SER A 383 -30.90 -13.67 -32.23
C SER A 383 -30.86 -14.95 -33.09
N GLY A 384 -32.03 -15.53 -33.35
CA GLY A 384 -32.14 -16.72 -34.21
C GLY A 384 -31.93 -18.05 -33.47
N PHE A 385 -32.18 -18.07 -32.15
CA PHE A 385 -32.15 -19.32 -31.40
C PHE A 385 -33.27 -20.29 -31.83
N PRO A 386 -33.00 -21.61 -31.84
CA PRO A 386 -34.00 -22.62 -32.16
C PRO A 386 -35.10 -22.69 -31.10
N VAL A 387 -36.25 -23.24 -31.46
CA VAL A 387 -37.29 -23.63 -30.50
C VAL A 387 -36.95 -25.03 -29.98
N VAL A 388 -37.01 -25.26 -28.68
CA VAL A 388 -36.87 -26.60 -28.09
C VAL A 388 -37.96 -27.54 -28.62
N GLN A 389 -37.61 -28.79 -28.88
CA GLN A 389 -38.54 -29.81 -29.37
C GLN A 389 -38.87 -30.80 -28.25
N CYS A 390 -40.07 -31.40 -28.32
CA CYS A 390 -40.51 -32.44 -27.40
C CYS A 390 -41.10 -33.61 -28.20
N ASP A 391 -40.65 -34.83 -27.93
CA ASP A 391 -41.06 -36.04 -28.66
C ASP A 391 -42.55 -36.37 -28.51
N LYS A 392 -43.22 -35.83 -27.49
CA LYS A 392 -44.65 -36.01 -27.22
C LYS A 392 -45.52 -34.82 -27.63
N VAL A 393 -44.95 -33.75 -28.18
CA VAL A 393 -45.72 -32.61 -28.67
C VAL A 393 -46.07 -32.82 -30.14
N SER A 394 -47.38 -32.78 -30.44
CA SER A 394 -47.89 -32.82 -31.82
C SER A 394 -49.11 -31.92 -31.96
N GLY A 395 -49.20 -31.16 -33.06
CA GLY A 395 -50.30 -30.21 -33.29
C GLY A 395 -50.47 -29.16 -32.18
N GLY A 396 -49.39 -28.77 -31.51
CA GLY A 396 -49.43 -27.81 -30.38
C GLY A 396 -50.00 -28.39 -29.07
N ARG A 397 -50.16 -29.70 -28.97
CA ARG A 397 -50.70 -30.39 -27.79
C ARG A 397 -49.68 -31.37 -27.22
N LEU A 398 -49.70 -31.53 -25.90
CA LEU A 398 -48.95 -32.54 -25.16
C LEU A 398 -49.96 -33.48 -24.47
N PRO A 399 -50.37 -34.59 -25.12
CA PRO A 399 -51.33 -35.54 -24.54
C PRO A 399 -50.66 -36.45 -23.50
N LEU A 400 -51.16 -36.42 -22.25
CA LEU A 400 -50.71 -37.30 -21.16
C LEU A 400 -50.91 -38.78 -21.50
N SER A 401 -51.96 -39.10 -22.26
CA SER A 401 -52.23 -40.43 -22.81
C SER A 401 -51.14 -40.98 -23.75
N SER A 402 -50.29 -40.12 -24.34
CA SER A 402 -49.14 -40.56 -25.16
C SER A 402 -47.92 -41.01 -24.35
N ILE A 403 -48.01 -40.91 -23.02
CA ILE A 403 -46.95 -41.25 -22.07
C ILE A 403 -47.45 -42.40 -21.21
N ALA A 404 -46.74 -43.53 -21.25
CA ALA A 404 -47.03 -44.69 -20.40
C ALA A 404 -46.89 -44.33 -18.90
N ASP A 405 -47.51 -45.10 -18.02
CA ASP A 405 -47.34 -44.91 -16.57
C ASP A 405 -45.88 -45.16 -16.17
N GLY A 406 -45.32 -44.27 -15.35
CA GLY A 406 -43.87 -44.21 -15.08
C GLY A 406 -43.02 -43.69 -16.24
N GLY A 407 -43.63 -43.33 -17.38
CA GLY A 407 -42.94 -42.81 -18.56
C GLY A 407 -42.56 -41.33 -18.48
N ARG A 408 -41.97 -40.83 -19.58
CA ARG A 408 -41.43 -39.47 -19.71
C ARG A 408 -41.60 -38.89 -21.11
N ALA A 409 -41.60 -37.57 -21.20
CA ALA A 409 -41.41 -36.82 -22.44
C ALA A 409 -39.98 -36.27 -22.49
N VAL A 410 -39.32 -36.39 -23.62
CA VAL A 410 -37.91 -36.05 -23.86
C VAL A 410 -37.83 -34.75 -24.64
N PHE A 411 -36.92 -33.86 -24.24
CA PHE A 411 -36.65 -32.62 -24.95
C PHE A 411 -35.37 -32.72 -25.77
N THR A 412 -35.36 -32.11 -26.94
CA THR A 412 -34.15 -31.93 -27.77
C THR A 412 -34.00 -30.48 -28.19
N LEU A 413 -32.76 -30.03 -28.34
CA LEU A 413 -32.44 -28.65 -28.71
C LEU A 413 -31.44 -28.65 -29.86
N ASN A 414 -31.81 -28.06 -30.99
CA ASN A 414 -30.91 -27.93 -32.15
C ASN A 414 -29.74 -26.99 -31.82
N SER A 415 -28.68 -27.04 -32.63
CA SER A 415 -27.54 -26.13 -32.49
C SER A 415 -27.94 -24.66 -32.72
N TRP A 416 -27.16 -23.75 -32.15
CA TRP A 416 -27.37 -22.30 -32.27
C TRP A 416 -26.07 -21.58 -32.64
N LEU A 417 -26.19 -20.33 -33.07
CA LEU A 417 -25.04 -19.48 -33.38
C LEU A 417 -24.17 -19.27 -32.13
N PHE A 418 -22.86 -19.39 -32.33
CA PHE A 418 -21.84 -19.36 -31.27
C PHE A 418 -21.93 -20.49 -30.24
N MET A 419 -22.67 -21.58 -30.48
CA MET A 419 -22.73 -22.73 -29.57
C MET A 419 -21.32 -23.26 -29.24
N ALA A 420 -20.99 -23.31 -27.95
CA ALA A 420 -19.68 -23.73 -27.43
C ALA A 420 -19.85 -24.49 -26.11
N THR A 421 -18.88 -25.35 -25.77
CA THR A 421 -18.94 -26.23 -24.59
C THR A 421 -18.69 -25.54 -23.25
N ASP A 422 -18.29 -24.28 -23.26
CA ASP A 422 -18.14 -23.41 -22.09
C ASP A 422 -19.45 -22.70 -21.70
N GLN A 423 -20.53 -22.96 -22.42
CA GLN A 423 -21.86 -22.41 -22.18
C GLN A 423 -22.70 -23.32 -21.29
N PHE A 424 -23.71 -22.73 -20.66
CA PHE A 424 -24.63 -23.43 -19.77
C PHE A 424 -26.08 -23.20 -20.20
N VAL A 425 -26.91 -24.23 -20.13
CA VAL A 425 -28.31 -24.20 -20.52
C VAL A 425 -29.21 -24.51 -19.31
N ASN A 426 -30.25 -23.70 -19.15
CA ASN A 426 -31.38 -23.97 -18.28
C ASN A 426 -32.59 -24.34 -19.13
N LEU A 427 -33.33 -25.36 -18.71
CA LEU A 427 -34.63 -25.71 -19.25
C LEU A 427 -35.60 -25.89 -18.10
N GLU A 428 -36.73 -25.18 -18.16
CA GLU A 428 -37.81 -25.28 -17.18
C GLU A 428 -39.16 -25.41 -17.89
N VAL A 429 -40.04 -26.23 -17.32
CA VAL A 429 -41.44 -26.33 -17.74
C VAL A 429 -42.28 -25.57 -16.73
N ARG A 430 -43.03 -24.57 -17.21
CA ARG A 430 -43.86 -23.69 -16.39
C ARG A 430 -45.31 -23.86 -16.78
N GLY A 431 -46.20 -23.74 -15.81
CA GLY A 431 -47.64 -23.85 -16.01
C GLY A 431 -48.37 -23.57 -14.70
N VAL A 432 -49.68 -23.86 -14.63
CA VAL A 432 -50.46 -23.71 -13.40
C VAL A 432 -50.98 -25.04 -12.90
N ASN A 433 -51.15 -25.21 -11.59
CA ASN A 433 -51.86 -26.35 -11.01
C ASN A 433 -53.40 -26.13 -11.04
N ASN A 434 -54.17 -27.09 -10.51
CA ASN A 434 -55.64 -26.99 -10.45
C ASN A 434 -56.16 -25.81 -9.62
N ALA A 435 -55.36 -25.31 -8.66
CA ALA A 435 -55.64 -24.11 -7.88
C ALA A 435 -55.19 -22.81 -8.59
N SER A 436 -54.80 -22.89 -9.86
CA SER A 436 -54.30 -21.77 -10.68
C SER A 436 -53.00 -21.14 -10.15
N GLN A 437 -52.21 -21.86 -9.35
CA GLN A 437 -50.92 -21.40 -8.84
C GLN A 437 -49.80 -21.83 -9.80
N LEU A 438 -48.78 -20.98 -9.98
CA LEU A 438 -47.62 -21.26 -10.82
C LEU A 438 -46.87 -22.50 -10.30
N VAL A 439 -46.64 -23.45 -11.20
CA VAL A 439 -45.74 -24.59 -11.01
C VAL A 439 -44.59 -24.44 -11.99
N VAL A 440 -43.37 -24.67 -11.50
CA VAL A 440 -42.15 -24.71 -12.32
C VAL A 440 -41.45 -26.02 -12.03
N VAL A 441 -41.17 -26.79 -13.09
CA VAL A 441 -40.40 -28.03 -13.02
C VAL A 441 -39.07 -27.77 -13.74
N PRO A 442 -37.94 -27.69 -13.02
CA PRO A 442 -36.64 -27.62 -13.65
C PRO A 442 -36.31 -28.96 -14.31
N VAL A 443 -35.87 -28.92 -15.56
CA VAL A 443 -35.46 -30.10 -16.34
C VAL A 443 -33.96 -30.12 -16.52
N LEU A 444 -33.38 -28.97 -16.89
CA LEU A 444 -31.95 -28.74 -16.89
C LEU A 444 -31.64 -27.52 -16.01
N SER A 445 -30.63 -27.64 -15.17
CA SER A 445 -30.14 -26.57 -14.32
C SER A 445 -28.64 -26.46 -14.49
N GLU A 446 -28.21 -25.31 -15.04
CA GLU A 446 -26.83 -24.98 -15.36
C GLU A 446 -26.11 -26.11 -16.10
N TYR A 447 -26.81 -26.73 -17.05
CA TYR A 447 -26.30 -27.90 -17.75
C TYR A 447 -25.24 -27.47 -18.77
N PRO A 448 -23.99 -27.95 -18.68
CA PRO A 448 -22.95 -27.59 -19.63
C PRO A 448 -23.29 -28.12 -21.03
N VAL A 449 -23.03 -27.32 -22.05
CA VAL A 449 -23.24 -27.72 -23.44
C VAL A 449 -22.27 -28.87 -23.79
N PRO A 450 -22.77 -30.05 -24.21
CA PRO A 450 -21.94 -31.26 -24.31
C PRO A 450 -21.05 -31.30 -25.55
N SER A 451 -21.45 -30.66 -26.64
CA SER A 451 -20.72 -30.62 -27.91
C SER A 451 -21.16 -29.42 -28.76
N THR A 452 -20.38 -29.08 -29.78
CA THR A 452 -20.70 -27.99 -30.71
C THR A 452 -21.33 -28.52 -32.00
N GLY A 453 -22.19 -27.72 -32.63
CA GLY A 453 -22.73 -27.99 -33.97
C GLY A 453 -23.78 -29.11 -34.07
N ALA A 454 -24.04 -29.87 -33.01
CA ALA A 454 -25.02 -30.96 -32.98
C ALA A 454 -26.30 -30.60 -32.21
N THR A 455 -27.40 -31.29 -32.52
CA THR A 455 -28.59 -31.30 -31.67
C THR A 455 -28.27 -32.01 -30.35
N ILE A 456 -28.64 -31.41 -29.23
CA ILE A 456 -28.39 -31.93 -27.88
C ILE A 456 -29.65 -32.52 -27.26
N SER A 457 -29.46 -33.52 -26.39
CA SER A 457 -30.52 -33.98 -25.47
C SER A 457 -30.72 -32.91 -24.40
N ALA A 458 -31.94 -32.37 -24.32
CA ALA A 458 -32.29 -31.29 -23.41
C ALA A 458 -33.05 -31.80 -22.16
N GLY A 459 -32.76 -33.03 -21.73
CA GLY A 459 -33.39 -33.65 -20.57
C GLY A 459 -34.79 -34.21 -20.84
N HIS A 460 -35.53 -34.49 -19.78
CA HIS A 460 -36.86 -35.06 -19.85
C HIS A 460 -37.73 -34.64 -18.66
N ILE A 461 -39.05 -34.71 -18.83
CA ILE A 461 -40.03 -34.52 -17.75
C ILE A 461 -40.86 -35.78 -17.58
N SER A 462 -41.05 -36.20 -16.32
CA SER A 462 -41.83 -37.40 -16.00
C SER A 462 -43.33 -37.16 -16.20
N LYS A 463 -44.10 -38.23 -16.47
CA LYS A 463 -45.58 -38.14 -16.48
C LYS A 463 -46.13 -37.64 -15.14
N ALA A 464 -45.53 -38.09 -14.03
CA ALA A 464 -45.91 -37.67 -12.68
C ALA A 464 -45.72 -36.17 -12.47
N ASP A 465 -44.64 -35.59 -12.99
CA ASP A 465 -44.44 -34.14 -12.95
C ASP A 465 -45.41 -33.38 -13.84
N LEU A 466 -45.70 -33.91 -15.04
CA LEU A 466 -46.69 -33.31 -15.94
C LEU A 466 -48.09 -33.30 -15.32
N GLN A 467 -48.46 -34.32 -14.54
CA GLN A 467 -49.74 -34.40 -13.84
C GLN A 467 -49.91 -33.36 -12.71
N ARG A 468 -48.84 -32.66 -12.32
CA ARG A 468 -48.91 -31.53 -11.37
C ARG A 468 -49.53 -30.28 -12.00
N PHE A 469 -49.51 -30.18 -13.33
CA PHE A 469 -50.10 -29.07 -14.07
C PHE A 469 -51.57 -29.33 -14.41
N LYS A 470 -52.33 -28.26 -14.56
CA LYS A 470 -53.76 -28.28 -14.91
C LYS A 470 -53.95 -28.65 -16.37
N VAL A 471 -54.66 -29.74 -16.61
CA VAL A 471 -55.07 -30.16 -17.96
C VAL A 471 -55.95 -29.08 -18.62
N GLY A 472 -55.77 -28.88 -19.93
CA GLY A 472 -56.46 -27.86 -20.71
C GLY A 472 -55.81 -26.48 -20.66
N THR A 473 -54.67 -26.32 -19.98
CA THR A 473 -53.91 -25.06 -19.94
C THR A 473 -52.62 -25.15 -20.76
N GLN A 474 -52.13 -23.99 -21.20
CA GLN A 474 -50.87 -23.88 -21.92
C GLN A 474 -49.69 -23.99 -20.96
N LEU A 475 -48.73 -24.83 -21.30
CA LEU A 475 -47.42 -24.88 -20.65
C LEU A 475 -46.47 -23.92 -21.37
N GLU A 476 -45.46 -23.42 -20.66
CA GLU A 476 -44.32 -22.70 -21.23
C GLU A 476 -43.07 -23.52 -20.97
N ILE A 477 -42.51 -24.12 -22.02
CA ILE A 477 -41.22 -24.81 -21.97
C ILE A 477 -40.17 -23.78 -22.38
N ARG A 478 -39.46 -23.26 -21.37
CA ARG A 478 -38.55 -22.14 -21.51
C ARG A 478 -37.11 -22.63 -21.46
N VAL A 479 -36.33 -22.23 -22.46
CA VAL A 479 -34.89 -22.47 -22.52
C VAL A 479 -34.12 -21.16 -22.41
N ARG A 480 -33.05 -21.16 -21.61
CA ARG A 480 -32.12 -20.04 -21.47
C ARG A 480 -30.68 -20.54 -21.58
N VAL A 481 -29.81 -19.77 -22.21
CA VAL A 481 -28.37 -20.04 -22.29
C VAL A 481 -27.58 -18.93 -21.62
N SER A 482 -26.50 -19.29 -20.94
CA SER A 482 -25.46 -18.37 -20.50
C SER A 482 -24.21 -18.55 -21.34
N PHE A 483 -23.67 -17.42 -21.81
CA PHE A 483 -22.42 -17.34 -22.55
C PHE A 483 -21.24 -16.88 -21.68
N ASP A 484 -21.49 -16.52 -20.43
CA ASP A 484 -20.58 -15.74 -19.59
C ASP A 484 -20.44 -16.35 -18.19
N GLN A 485 -20.25 -17.68 -18.14
CA GLN A 485 -20.08 -18.43 -16.89
C GLN A 485 -21.24 -18.21 -15.89
N LYS A 486 -22.48 -18.25 -16.40
CA LYS A 486 -23.75 -18.20 -15.62
C LYS A 486 -24.10 -16.82 -15.07
N LEU A 487 -23.33 -15.78 -15.39
CA LEU A 487 -23.59 -14.41 -14.93
C LEU A 487 -24.84 -13.80 -15.55
N SER A 488 -25.12 -14.10 -16.82
CA SER A 488 -26.34 -13.67 -17.50
C SER A 488 -26.93 -14.76 -18.38
N TRP A 489 -28.23 -14.61 -18.67
CA TRP A 489 -29.02 -15.64 -19.34
C TRP A 489 -29.84 -15.02 -20.47
N GLN A 490 -29.69 -15.57 -21.68
CA GLN A 490 -30.47 -15.18 -22.84
C GLN A 490 -31.52 -16.23 -23.16
N SER A 491 -32.75 -15.79 -23.46
CA SER A 491 -33.88 -16.70 -23.69
C SER A 491 -34.00 -17.13 -25.15
N PHE A 492 -34.31 -18.40 -25.34
CA PHE A 492 -34.73 -18.97 -26.61
C PHE A 492 -36.25 -18.69 -26.79
N PRO A 493 -36.76 -18.73 -28.03
CA PRO A 493 -38.20 -18.87 -28.26
C PRO A 493 -38.75 -20.07 -27.48
N SER A 494 -39.85 -19.86 -26.74
CA SER A 494 -40.45 -20.91 -25.90
C SER A 494 -41.33 -21.85 -26.73
N LEU A 495 -41.33 -23.15 -26.38
CA LEU A 495 -42.32 -24.09 -26.87
C LEU A 495 -43.53 -24.04 -25.93
N ALA A 496 -44.73 -23.78 -26.47
CA ALA A 496 -45.91 -23.50 -25.64
C ALA A 496 -47.11 -24.44 -25.94
N PRO A 497 -47.03 -25.75 -25.62
CA PRO A 497 -48.08 -26.71 -25.92
C PRO A 497 -49.22 -26.62 -24.90
N THR A 498 -50.43 -26.97 -25.32
CA THR A 498 -51.54 -27.19 -24.38
C THR A 498 -51.43 -28.60 -23.78
N LEU A 499 -51.43 -28.70 -22.45
CA LEU A 499 -51.46 -29.99 -21.76
C LEU A 499 -52.83 -30.63 -21.97
N TYR A 500 -52.87 -31.83 -22.51
CA TYR A 500 -54.09 -32.53 -22.86
C TYR A 500 -54.18 -33.87 -22.10
N GLY A 501 -55.41 -34.27 -21.75
CA GLY A 501 -55.69 -35.49 -20.99
C GLY A 501 -55.34 -36.77 -21.73
#